data_AF-A0A2U8HHE6-F1
#
_entry.id   AF-A0A2U8HHE6-F1
#
_cell.length_a   1.000
_cell.length_b   1.000
_cell.length_c   1.000
_cell.angle_alpha   90.00
_cell.angle_beta   90.00
_cell.angle_gamma   90.00
#
_symmetry.space_group_name_H-M   'P 1'
#
loop_
_entity.id
_entity.type
_entity.pdbx_description
1 polymer ?
#
loop_
_entity_poly.entity_id
_entity_poly.type
_entity_poly.pdbx_seq_one_letter_code
_entity_poly.pdbx_strand_id
1 'polypeptide(L)'
;MRPRRFLRHPGRDRGDRTAGHQTGAPAPLNAGHPARIPCRNPNCLAFPQAPAAGATTPARGSKMLMTQTTDFQKDFAKASPEQIVAAAAVVVDELSHQAAKLVIETQKASTSYLQRSLSIGYNRAARLMEHLEALGIVTSADHVGQREVVMTELPEELRAAEMARTGMNKRAPMKETAEDVEVKNNAYGVAAGELKQFIERFERLEIEKKEIADQQKEVMAEAKGRGYDTKVMRKVIALRKRDPDDVAEEEAVLEMYKAALGMD
;
A
#
# COMPACT_ATOMS: atom_id res chain seq x y z
N MET A 1 31.03 33.41 -50.95
CA MET A 1 30.50 33.81 -49.64
C MET A 1 29.00 34.05 -49.74
N ARG A 2 28.17 33.28 -49.03
CA ARG A 2 26.71 33.49 -48.92
C ARG A 2 26.38 33.66 -47.43
N PRO A 3 25.59 34.67 -47.00
CA PRO A 3 25.33 34.90 -45.59
C PRO A 3 24.20 34.01 -45.08
N ARG A 4 24.36 33.49 -43.84
CA ARG A 4 23.38 32.67 -43.13
C ARG A 4 22.21 33.54 -42.63
N ARG A 5 20.98 33.14 -42.97
CA ARG A 5 19.73 33.69 -42.41
C ARG A 5 19.58 33.29 -40.95
N PHE A 6 19.41 34.29 -40.09
CA PHE A 6 18.90 34.17 -38.72
C PHE A 6 17.45 33.68 -38.73
N LEU A 7 17.12 32.68 -37.92
CA LEU A 7 15.74 32.32 -37.57
C LEU A 7 15.45 32.77 -36.13
N ARG A 8 14.46 33.65 -35.99
CA ARG A 8 13.87 34.12 -34.72
C ARG A 8 12.90 33.08 -34.16
N HIS A 9 12.89 32.90 -32.84
CA HIS A 9 11.83 32.24 -32.09
C HIS A 9 10.66 33.21 -31.81
N PRO A 10 9.39 32.77 -31.80
CA PRO A 10 8.27 33.61 -31.37
C PRO A 10 8.02 33.49 -29.85
N GLY A 11 7.83 34.64 -29.20
CA GLY A 11 7.44 34.78 -27.80
C GLY A 11 5.95 34.54 -27.57
N ARG A 12 5.60 34.13 -26.34
CA ARG A 12 4.23 34.03 -25.84
C ARG A 12 3.83 35.32 -25.14
N ASP A 13 2.83 35.99 -25.71
CA ASP A 13 2.06 37.09 -25.12
C ASP A 13 1.31 36.64 -23.86
N ARG A 14 1.42 37.42 -22.78
CA ARG A 14 0.52 37.37 -21.61
C ARG A 14 -0.44 38.54 -21.72
N GLY A 15 -1.69 38.25 -22.03
CA GLY A 15 -2.78 39.22 -22.02
C GLY A 15 -3.37 39.38 -20.62
N ASP A 16 -3.19 40.57 -20.08
CA ASP A 16 -3.90 41.17 -18.96
C ASP A 16 -5.41 41.24 -19.24
N ARG A 17 -6.26 40.98 -18.24
CA ARG A 17 -7.66 41.44 -18.26
C ARG A 17 -8.20 41.64 -16.84
N THR A 18 -8.60 42.87 -16.59
CA THR A 18 -9.04 43.47 -15.33
C THR A 18 -10.55 43.37 -15.10
N ALA A 19 -10.91 43.28 -13.81
CA ALA A 19 -12.07 43.84 -13.08
C ALA A 19 -13.54 43.53 -13.45
N GLY A 20 -14.32 43.18 -12.42
CA GLY A 20 -15.79 43.20 -12.41
C GLY A 20 -16.40 42.67 -11.10
N HIS A 21 -16.53 43.53 -10.09
CA HIS A 21 -17.31 43.32 -8.86
C HIS A 21 -18.81 43.40 -9.16
N GLN A 22 -19.61 42.40 -8.79
CA GLN A 22 -21.03 42.57 -8.43
C GLN A 22 -21.42 41.59 -7.31
N THR A 23 -22.04 42.15 -6.28
CA THR A 23 -22.52 41.54 -5.04
C THR A 23 -23.86 40.83 -5.25
N GLY A 24 -24.04 39.64 -4.65
CA GLY A 24 -25.35 39.00 -4.51
C GLY A 24 -25.27 37.68 -3.74
N ALA A 25 -25.80 37.68 -2.52
CA ALA A 25 -26.21 36.50 -1.72
C ALA A 25 -27.61 36.81 -1.16
N PRO A 26 -28.46 35.85 -0.72
CA PRO A 26 -28.12 34.49 -0.25
C PRO A 26 -29.14 33.36 -0.60
N ALA A 27 -28.85 32.14 -0.09
CA ALA A 27 -29.74 31.01 0.29
C ALA A 27 -29.61 29.69 -0.55
N PRO A 28 -29.93 28.48 -0.01
CA PRO A 28 -28.92 27.45 0.27
C PRO A 28 -29.25 26.02 -0.25
N LEU A 29 -28.35 25.06 0.06
CA LEU A 29 -28.50 23.59 0.06
C LEU A 29 -28.48 22.85 -1.30
N ASN A 30 -27.36 22.18 -1.63
CA ASN A 30 -27.34 20.72 -1.77
C ASN A 30 -25.91 20.17 -1.81
N ALA A 31 -25.65 19.12 -1.02
CA ALA A 31 -24.37 18.45 -0.91
C ALA A 31 -24.11 17.56 -2.13
N GLY A 32 -23.29 18.04 -3.06
CA GLY A 32 -22.77 17.27 -4.19
C GLY A 32 -21.64 16.35 -3.74
N HIS A 33 -21.77 15.05 -4.04
CA HIS A 33 -20.76 14.01 -3.89
C HIS A 33 -19.37 14.41 -4.41
N PRO A 34 -18.27 13.96 -3.77
CA PRO A 34 -16.94 14.13 -4.35
C PRO A 34 -16.81 13.31 -5.64
N ALA A 35 -16.55 14.00 -6.75
CA ALA A 35 -16.21 13.39 -8.03
C ALA A 35 -14.99 12.47 -7.86
N ARG A 36 -15.17 11.16 -8.10
CA ARG A 36 -14.09 10.18 -8.17
C ARG A 36 -13.13 10.58 -9.30
N ILE A 37 -11.89 10.92 -8.95
CA ILE A 37 -10.80 11.07 -9.90
C ILE A 37 -10.49 9.69 -10.49
N PRO A 38 -10.60 9.46 -11.81
CA PRO A 38 -10.31 8.15 -12.38
C PRO A 38 -8.80 7.90 -12.41
N CYS A 39 -8.37 6.83 -11.74
CA CYS A 39 -7.00 6.33 -11.77
C CYS A 39 -6.63 5.89 -13.19
N ARG A 40 -5.59 6.50 -13.79
CA ARG A 40 -5.14 6.23 -15.17
C ARG A 40 -4.13 5.07 -15.30
N ASN A 41 -4.11 4.13 -14.34
CA ASN A 41 -3.18 3.00 -14.34
C ASN A 41 -3.94 1.68 -14.58
N PRO A 42 -3.60 0.88 -15.60
CA PRO A 42 -4.32 -0.36 -15.94
C PRO A 42 -4.13 -1.51 -14.94
N ASN A 43 -3.34 -1.34 -13.87
CA ASN A 43 -3.06 -2.41 -12.90
C ASN A 43 -3.57 -2.13 -11.47
N CYS A 44 -4.53 -1.21 -11.30
CA CYS A 44 -5.17 -0.96 -10.01
C CYS A 44 -6.17 -2.10 -9.69
N LEU A 45 -5.70 -3.14 -9.02
CA LEU A 45 -6.57 -4.11 -8.36
C LEU A 45 -7.25 -3.43 -7.17
N ALA A 46 -8.57 -3.46 -7.16
CA ALA A 46 -9.39 -2.97 -6.08
C ALA A 46 -9.04 -3.70 -4.77
N PHE A 47 -8.58 -2.95 -3.77
CA PHE A 47 -8.52 -3.43 -2.40
C PHE A 47 -9.96 -3.48 -1.85
N PRO A 48 -10.46 -4.63 -1.35
CA PRO A 48 -11.75 -4.67 -0.69
C PRO A 48 -11.68 -3.91 0.64
N GLN A 49 -12.71 -3.10 0.90
CA GLN A 49 -12.92 -2.40 2.17
C GLN A 49 -13.03 -3.40 3.32
N ALA A 50 -12.37 -3.10 4.42
CA ALA A 50 -12.56 -3.82 5.68
C ALA A 50 -13.92 -3.45 6.29
N PRO A 51 -14.76 -4.42 6.69
CA PRO A 51 -15.98 -4.11 7.44
C PRO A 51 -15.69 -3.82 8.91
N ALA A 52 -16.52 -2.94 9.46
CA ALA A 52 -16.47 -2.43 10.82
C ALA A 52 -16.82 -3.49 11.87
N ALA A 53 -16.24 -3.34 13.06
CA ALA A 53 -16.43 -4.19 14.22
C ALA A 53 -17.89 -4.17 14.73
N GLY A 54 -18.47 -5.35 14.96
CA GLY A 54 -19.73 -5.55 15.67
C GLY A 54 -19.92 -7.03 16.02
N ALA A 55 -19.97 -7.35 17.30
CA ALA A 55 -19.92 -8.70 17.85
C ALA A 55 -21.18 -9.55 17.58
N THR A 56 -21.00 -10.86 17.36
CA THR A 56 -21.57 -11.97 18.18
C THR A 56 -21.24 -13.34 17.56
N THR A 57 -20.72 -14.26 18.37
CA THR A 57 -20.59 -15.70 18.05
C THR A 57 -21.90 -16.41 18.46
N PRO A 58 -22.29 -17.57 17.87
CA PRO A 58 -21.83 -18.84 18.43
C PRO A 58 -21.64 -20.03 17.46
N ALA A 59 -20.66 -20.87 17.83
CA ALA A 59 -20.56 -22.34 17.74
C ALA A 59 -21.27 -23.14 16.61
N ARG A 60 -20.46 -23.85 15.79
CA ARG A 60 -20.45 -25.33 15.76
C ARG A 60 -19.29 -25.93 14.94
N GLY A 61 -18.50 -26.73 15.66
CA GLY A 61 -17.61 -27.82 15.27
C GLY A 61 -17.32 -28.11 13.80
N SER A 62 -16.04 -27.97 13.45
CA SER A 62 -15.37 -28.98 12.64
C SER A 62 -13.97 -29.25 13.20
N LYS A 63 -13.67 -30.53 13.27
CA LYS A 63 -12.59 -31.16 14.01
C LYS A 63 -11.24 -30.93 13.33
N MET A 64 -10.25 -30.63 14.17
CA MET A 64 -8.92 -31.28 14.17
C MET A 64 -8.07 -31.11 12.89
N LEU A 65 -7.30 -30.01 12.86
CA LEU A 65 -5.98 -29.91 12.22
C LEU A 65 -5.26 -28.70 12.84
N MET A 66 -4.63 -28.93 13.99
CA MET A 66 -3.97 -27.88 14.75
C MET A 66 -2.77 -28.47 15.49
N THR A 67 -1.66 -28.68 14.79
CA THR A 67 -0.33 -28.84 15.39
C THR A 67 0.71 -28.51 14.33
N GLN A 68 1.13 -27.24 14.24
CA GLN A 68 2.48 -26.77 13.84
C GLN A 68 2.61 -25.26 13.53
N THR A 69 1.67 -24.40 13.96
CA THR A 69 1.81 -22.93 13.84
C THR A 69 1.86 -22.17 15.17
N THR A 70 1.89 -22.85 16.33
CA THR A 70 1.68 -22.19 17.63
C THR A 70 2.94 -21.77 18.39
N ASP A 71 4.14 -21.89 17.81
CA ASP A 71 5.38 -21.52 18.52
C ASP A 71 5.90 -20.13 18.17
N PHE A 72 5.46 -19.53 17.05
CA PHE A 72 5.78 -18.12 16.72
C PHE A 72 4.92 -17.11 17.50
N GLN A 73 3.75 -17.54 18.01
CA GLN A 73 2.79 -16.64 18.66
C GLN A 73 3.07 -16.40 20.16
N LYS A 74 3.94 -17.20 20.79
CA LYS A 74 4.16 -17.15 22.25
C LYS A 74 5.18 -16.10 22.71
N ASP A 75 6.00 -15.60 21.80
CA ASP A 75 6.98 -14.54 22.13
C ASP A 75 6.38 -13.13 22.10
N PHE A 76 5.25 -12.95 21.42
CA PHE A 76 4.52 -11.66 21.37
C PHE A 76 3.75 -11.34 22.65
N ALA A 77 3.35 -12.35 23.44
CA ALA A 77 2.43 -12.16 24.57
C ALA A 77 3.11 -11.68 25.88
N LYS A 78 4.45 -11.55 25.90
CA LYS A 78 5.21 -11.15 27.10
C LYS A 78 5.83 -9.75 27.05
N ALA A 79 5.66 -9.01 25.95
CA ALA A 79 6.17 -7.64 25.86
C ALA A 79 5.21 -6.69 26.58
N SER A 80 5.71 -5.91 27.55
CA SER A 80 4.90 -4.86 28.17
C SER A 80 4.52 -3.82 27.11
N PRO A 81 3.36 -3.15 27.23
CA PRO A 81 2.95 -2.11 26.27
C PRO A 81 4.02 -1.04 26.05
N GLU A 82 4.77 -0.70 27.10
CA GLU A 82 5.88 0.25 27.05
C GLU A 82 7.07 -0.25 26.20
N GLN A 83 7.37 -1.55 26.21
CA GLN A 83 8.44 -2.15 25.41
C GLN A 83 8.09 -2.26 23.92
N ILE A 84 6.80 -2.43 23.59
CA ILE A 84 6.32 -2.44 22.20
C ILE A 84 6.33 -1.02 21.61
N VAL A 85 5.93 -0.01 22.40
CA VAL A 85 5.96 1.40 21.99
C VAL A 85 7.39 1.92 21.87
N ALA A 86 8.29 1.53 22.77
CA ALA A 86 9.72 1.86 22.69
C ALA A 86 10.44 1.13 21.54
N ALA A 87 10.09 -0.13 21.23
CA ALA A 87 10.65 -0.85 20.09
C ALA A 87 10.13 -0.32 18.73
N ALA A 88 8.88 0.15 18.67
CA ALA A 88 8.30 0.78 17.47
C ALA A 88 8.92 2.15 17.16
N ALA A 89 9.39 2.88 18.18
CA ALA A 89 10.05 4.18 18.01
C ALA A 89 11.50 4.09 17.52
N VAL A 90 12.15 2.91 17.58
CA VAL A 90 13.61 2.78 17.38
C VAL A 90 14.00 1.98 16.12
N VAL A 91 13.08 1.79 15.17
CA VAL A 91 13.52 1.52 13.78
C VAL A 91 13.80 2.87 13.13
N VAL A 92 14.93 3.47 13.53
CA VAL A 92 15.45 4.69 12.89
C VAL A 92 15.88 4.29 11.48
N ASP A 93 14.99 4.50 10.50
CA ASP A 93 15.31 4.25 9.10
C ASP A 93 16.59 5.02 8.74
N GLU A 94 17.51 4.36 8.05
CA GLU A 94 18.78 4.93 7.60
C GLU A 94 18.60 6.29 6.91
N LEU A 95 17.49 6.51 6.22
CA LEU A 95 17.23 7.75 5.49
C LEU A 95 16.50 8.82 6.31
N SER A 96 16.16 8.58 7.57
CA SER A 96 15.39 9.50 8.42
C SER A 96 16.05 10.87 8.54
N HIS A 97 17.36 10.91 8.75
CA HIS A 97 18.13 12.16 8.81
C HIS A 97 18.10 12.93 7.49
N GLN A 98 18.27 12.22 6.38
CA GLN A 98 18.26 12.82 5.04
C GLN A 98 16.85 13.34 4.68
N ALA A 99 15.81 12.61 5.05
CA ALA A 99 14.43 13.02 4.88
C ALA A 99 14.11 14.28 5.69
N ALA A 100 14.51 14.32 6.97
CA ALA A 100 14.33 15.49 7.84
C ALA A 100 14.99 16.74 7.25
N LYS A 101 16.25 16.63 6.84
CA LYS A 101 17.01 17.73 6.24
C LYS A 101 16.32 18.25 4.99
N LEU A 102 15.89 17.35 4.11
CA LEU A 102 15.25 17.71 2.86
C LEU A 102 13.88 18.38 3.07
N VAL A 103 13.09 17.91 4.03
CA VAL A 103 11.78 18.51 4.38
C VAL A 103 11.96 19.90 4.97
N ILE A 104 12.98 20.10 5.82
CA ILE A 104 13.27 21.42 6.41
C ILE A 104 13.81 22.38 5.35
N GLU A 105 14.67 21.94 4.43
CA GLU A 105 15.21 22.80 3.37
C GLU A 105 14.14 23.22 2.34
N THR A 106 13.25 22.29 1.99
CA THR A 106 12.30 22.49 0.89
C THR A 106 10.92 22.95 1.37
N GLN A 107 10.67 22.85 2.67
CA GLN A 107 9.38 23.14 3.33
C GLN A 107 8.20 22.36 2.70
N LYS A 108 8.48 21.16 2.16
CA LYS A 108 7.49 20.30 1.49
C LYS A 108 7.38 18.95 2.20
N ALA A 109 6.39 18.84 3.07
CA ALA A 109 6.11 17.63 3.85
C ALA A 109 5.08 16.71 3.17
N SER A 110 5.40 16.21 1.97
CA SER A 110 4.55 15.26 1.23
C SER A 110 5.24 13.91 1.05
N THR A 111 4.50 12.81 1.27
CA THR A 111 4.98 11.43 1.04
C THR A 111 5.48 11.24 -0.39
N SER A 112 4.76 11.77 -1.38
CA SER A 112 5.15 11.71 -2.79
C SER A 112 6.40 12.53 -3.11
N TYR A 113 6.66 13.60 -2.34
CA TYR A 113 7.87 14.40 -2.51
C TYR A 113 9.10 13.65 -2.00
N LEU A 114 9.04 13.10 -0.78
CA LEU A 114 10.11 12.24 -0.24
C LEU A 114 10.39 11.02 -1.13
N GLN A 115 9.34 10.40 -1.67
CA GLN A 115 9.46 9.27 -2.57
C GLN A 115 10.38 9.57 -3.77
N ARG A 116 10.18 10.71 -4.43
CA ARG A 116 10.97 11.11 -5.60
C ARG A 116 12.35 11.62 -5.22
N SER A 117 12.45 12.40 -4.15
CA SER A 117 13.70 13.01 -3.74
C SER A 117 14.72 11.98 -3.22
N LEU A 118 14.26 10.93 -2.54
CA LEU A 118 15.10 9.87 -1.99
C LEU A 118 15.06 8.56 -2.81
N SER A 119 14.33 8.53 -3.93
CA SER A 119 14.13 7.34 -4.79
C SER A 119 13.68 6.09 -4.01
N ILE A 120 12.77 6.25 -3.05
CA ILE A 120 12.24 5.18 -2.19
C ILE A 120 10.83 4.76 -2.60
N GLY A 121 10.37 3.60 -2.14
CA GLY A 121 8.98 3.14 -2.31
C GLY A 121 7.98 3.95 -1.46
N TYR A 122 6.71 3.97 -1.87
CA TYR A 122 5.64 4.73 -1.20
C TYR A 122 5.48 4.39 0.28
N ASN A 123 5.40 3.10 0.62
CA ASN A 123 5.22 2.66 2.00
C ASN A 123 6.39 3.08 2.90
N ARG A 124 7.61 3.04 2.37
CA ARG A 124 8.80 3.51 3.10
C ARG A 124 8.76 5.03 3.31
N ALA A 125 8.38 5.79 2.28
CA ALA A 125 8.20 7.23 2.41
C ALA A 125 7.12 7.58 3.44
N ALA A 126 6.03 6.81 3.51
CA ALA A 126 4.98 6.99 4.52
C ALA A 126 5.52 6.76 5.94
N ARG A 127 6.27 5.68 6.16
CA ARG A 127 6.95 5.41 7.45
C ARG A 127 7.92 6.52 7.84
N LEU A 128 8.69 7.05 6.89
CA LEU A 128 9.56 8.19 7.15
C LEU A 128 8.76 9.42 7.56
N MET A 129 7.61 9.70 6.91
CA MET A 129 6.75 10.82 7.30
C MET A 129 6.12 10.65 8.69
N GLU A 130 5.69 9.43 9.05
CA GLU A 130 5.22 9.09 10.40
C GLU A 130 6.33 9.32 11.43
N HIS A 131 7.57 8.94 11.10
CA HIS A 131 8.71 9.15 11.98
C HIS A 131 9.05 10.64 12.15
N LEU A 132 9.00 11.44 11.08
CA LEU A 132 9.19 12.89 11.15
C LEU A 132 8.08 13.60 11.94
N GLU A 133 6.86 13.08 11.89
CA GLU A 133 5.73 13.54 12.71
C GLU A 133 5.95 13.20 14.19
N ALA A 134 6.42 11.98 14.49
CA ALA A 134 6.75 11.57 15.86
C ALA A 134 7.89 12.41 16.47
N LEU A 135 8.85 12.85 15.65
CA LEU A 135 9.91 13.77 16.05
C LEU A 135 9.47 15.24 16.15
N GLY A 136 8.21 15.54 15.81
CA GLY A 136 7.65 16.90 15.85
C GLY A 136 8.15 17.83 14.74
N ILE A 137 8.80 17.28 13.70
CA ILE A 137 9.31 18.06 12.56
C ILE A 137 8.15 18.47 11.63
N VAL A 138 7.15 17.59 11.52
CA VAL A 138 6.01 17.72 10.61
C VAL A 138 4.71 17.61 11.41
N THR A 139 3.67 18.38 11.06
CA THR A 139 2.34 18.25 11.66
C THR A 139 1.65 16.96 11.27
N SER A 140 0.61 16.60 12.01
CA SER A 140 -0.35 15.60 11.56
C SER A 140 -0.98 16.01 10.22
N ALA A 141 -1.42 15.00 9.47
CA ALA A 141 -2.04 15.20 8.18
C ALA A 141 -3.39 15.91 8.31
N ASP A 142 -3.59 16.95 7.50
CA ASP A 142 -4.89 17.58 7.32
C ASP A 142 -5.88 16.63 6.62
N HIS A 143 -7.14 17.03 6.59
CA HIS A 143 -8.22 16.39 5.84
C HIS A 143 -7.96 16.28 4.31
N VAL A 144 -6.98 17.01 3.77
CA VAL A 144 -6.52 16.93 2.36
C VAL A 144 -5.20 16.14 2.23
N GLY A 145 -4.66 15.62 3.33
CA GLY A 145 -3.38 14.90 3.37
C GLY A 145 -2.15 15.81 3.22
N GLN A 146 -2.34 17.13 3.37
CA GLN A 146 -1.23 18.07 3.48
C GLN A 146 -0.68 18.03 4.90
N ARG A 147 0.62 18.28 5.02
CA ARG A 147 1.30 18.42 6.30
C ARG A 147 2.17 19.66 6.24
N GLU A 148 2.22 20.39 7.33
CA GLU A 148 3.04 21.59 7.45
C GLU A 148 4.32 21.26 8.24
N VAL A 149 5.40 21.98 7.94
CA VAL A 149 6.68 21.81 8.63
C VAL A 149 6.70 22.78 9.81
N VAL A 150 6.74 22.23 11.03
CA VAL A 150 6.65 23.02 12.26
C VAL A 150 8.02 23.54 12.68
N MET A 151 9.06 22.73 12.50
CA MET A 151 10.41 23.04 12.94
C MET A 151 11.30 23.48 11.79
N THR A 152 12.06 24.56 12.01
CA THR A 152 13.07 25.07 11.08
C THR A 152 14.47 24.53 11.37
N GLU A 153 14.65 23.87 12.52
CA GLU A 153 15.94 23.34 12.95
C GLU A 153 15.88 21.82 13.16
N LEU A 154 16.89 21.11 12.66
CA LEU A 154 17.02 19.67 12.86
C LEU A 154 17.22 19.37 14.36
N PRO A 155 16.42 18.49 14.97
CA PRO A 155 16.63 18.03 16.33
C PRO A 155 18.06 17.54 16.56
N GLU A 156 18.62 17.82 17.73
CA GLU A 156 19.99 17.42 18.09
C GLU A 156 20.19 15.89 18.00
N GLU A 157 19.12 15.11 18.21
CA GLU A 157 19.11 13.65 18.09
C GLU A 157 19.47 13.18 16.67
N LEU A 158 18.95 13.85 15.64
CA LEU A 158 19.24 13.53 14.24
C LEU A 158 20.63 14.04 13.84
N ARG A 159 21.05 15.22 14.33
CA ARG A 159 22.40 15.75 14.12
C ARG A 159 23.48 14.85 14.74
N ALA A 160 23.24 14.33 15.94
CA ALA A 160 24.13 13.37 16.60
C ALA A 160 24.23 12.05 15.81
N ALA A 161 23.13 11.58 15.23
CA ALA A 161 23.12 10.42 14.37
C ALA A 161 23.94 10.64 13.07
N GLU A 162 23.89 11.83 12.46
CA GLU A 162 24.72 12.19 11.31
C GLU A 162 26.20 12.28 11.67
N MET A 163 26.55 12.88 12.81
CA MET A 163 27.93 12.98 13.29
C MET A 163 28.51 11.59 13.62
N ALA A 164 27.71 10.70 14.21
CA ALA A 164 28.08 9.31 14.45
C ALA A 164 28.37 8.55 13.14
N ARG A 165 27.57 8.77 12.09
CA ARG A 165 27.77 8.15 10.76
C ARG A 165 28.99 8.72 10.02
N THR A 166 29.20 10.03 10.10
CA THR A 166 30.28 10.73 9.40
C THR A 166 31.65 10.40 10.00
N GLY A 167 31.71 10.13 11.31
CA GLY A 167 32.92 9.65 11.99
C GLY A 167 33.32 8.22 11.63
N MET A 168 32.36 7.37 11.24
CA MET A 168 32.62 5.97 10.88
C MET A 168 33.15 5.80 9.43
N ASN A 169 32.74 6.66 8.50
CA ASN A 169 33.07 6.54 7.07
C ASN A 169 34.48 7.03 6.67
N LYS A 170 35.36 7.35 7.62
CA LYS A 170 36.77 7.73 7.35
C LYS A 170 37.79 6.61 7.63
N ARG A 171 37.35 5.42 8.02
CA ARG A 171 38.24 4.25 8.03
C ARG A 171 38.41 3.77 6.59
N ALA A 172 39.65 3.79 6.09
CA ALA A 172 40.00 3.08 4.86
C ALA A 172 39.47 1.65 4.99
N PRO A 173 38.82 1.09 3.95
CA PRO A 173 38.26 -0.25 4.02
C PRO A 173 39.38 -1.19 4.42
N MET A 174 39.23 -1.83 5.59
CA MET A 174 40.12 -2.89 6.02
C MET A 174 40.16 -3.92 4.90
N LYS A 175 41.33 -4.47 4.57
CA LYS A 175 41.42 -5.51 3.54
C LYS A 175 40.53 -6.67 4.00
N GLU A 176 39.51 -7.00 3.22
CA GLU A 176 38.68 -8.18 3.47
C GLU A 176 39.63 -9.39 3.56
N THR A 177 39.56 -10.11 4.68
CA THR A 177 40.33 -11.35 4.81
C THR A 177 39.66 -12.45 3.99
N ALA A 178 40.41 -13.48 3.60
CA ALA A 178 39.84 -14.61 2.85
C ALA A 178 38.70 -15.29 3.62
N GLU A 179 38.78 -15.29 4.94
CA GLU A 179 37.77 -15.83 5.86
C GLU A 179 36.47 -15.01 5.82
N ASP A 180 36.55 -13.68 5.78
CA ASP A 180 35.38 -12.80 5.66
C ASP A 180 34.63 -13.02 4.33
N VAL A 181 35.38 -13.24 3.25
CA VAL A 181 34.80 -13.54 1.92
C VAL A 181 34.07 -14.89 1.93
N GLU A 182 34.62 -15.90 2.62
CA GLU A 182 34.00 -17.22 2.74
C GLU A 182 32.71 -17.18 3.58
N VAL A 183 32.71 -16.49 4.72
CA VAL A 183 31.50 -16.30 5.55
C VAL A 183 30.40 -15.60 4.75
N LYS A 184 30.75 -14.56 3.99
CA LYS A 184 29.82 -13.84 3.11
C LYS A 184 29.27 -14.74 2.01
N ASN A 185 30.10 -15.55 1.37
CA ASN A 185 29.66 -16.52 0.36
C ASN A 185 28.76 -17.61 0.95
N ASN A 186 29.03 -18.09 2.16
CA ASN A 186 28.17 -19.03 2.86
C ASN A 186 26.82 -18.39 3.22
N ALA A 187 26.80 -17.14 3.69
CA ALA A 187 25.57 -16.40 3.92
C ALA A 187 24.73 -16.23 2.63
N TYR A 188 25.38 -15.93 1.50
CA TYR A 188 24.72 -15.92 0.20
C TYR A 188 24.23 -17.31 -0.23
N GLY A 189 24.97 -18.38 0.09
CA GLY A 189 24.57 -19.76 -0.17
C GLY A 189 23.32 -20.18 0.59
N VAL A 190 23.21 -19.79 1.88
CA VAL A 190 22.01 -20.03 2.70
C VAL A 190 20.81 -19.27 2.13
N ALA A 191 20.98 -17.97 1.84
CA ALA A 191 19.92 -17.16 1.23
C ALA A 191 19.50 -17.67 -0.16
N ALA A 192 20.45 -18.15 -0.97
CA ALA A 192 20.17 -18.77 -2.26
C ALA A 192 19.40 -20.10 -2.10
N GLY A 193 19.67 -20.87 -1.05
CA GLY A 193 18.93 -22.08 -0.70
C GLY A 193 17.47 -21.78 -0.35
N GLU A 194 17.23 -20.75 0.47
CA GLU A 194 15.88 -20.30 0.80
C GLU A 194 15.09 -19.84 -0.43
N LEU A 195 15.73 -19.05 -1.30
CA LEU A 195 15.11 -18.60 -2.55
C LEU A 195 14.68 -19.78 -3.44
N LYS A 196 15.54 -20.80 -3.57
CA LYS A 196 15.19 -22.04 -4.29
C LYS A 196 13.98 -22.73 -3.68
N GLN A 197 13.93 -22.86 -2.36
CA GLN A 197 12.77 -23.47 -1.67
C GLN A 197 11.47 -22.67 -1.87
N PHE A 198 11.52 -21.34 -1.97
CA PHE A 198 10.34 -20.54 -2.32
C PHE A 198 9.90 -20.79 -3.76
N ILE A 199 10.83 -20.80 -4.70
CA ILE A 199 10.55 -21.04 -6.13
C ILE A 199 9.96 -22.43 -6.33
N GLU A 200 10.58 -23.47 -5.78
CA GLU A 200 10.10 -24.85 -5.91
C GLU A 200 8.69 -25.04 -5.32
N ARG A 201 8.42 -24.43 -4.15
CA ARG A 201 7.06 -24.45 -3.58
C ARG A 201 6.05 -23.72 -4.46
N PHE A 202 6.43 -22.60 -5.05
CA PHE A 202 5.56 -21.82 -5.93
C PHE A 202 5.26 -22.59 -7.22
N GLU A 203 6.26 -23.16 -7.87
CA GLU A 203 6.09 -23.98 -9.07
C GLU A 203 5.19 -25.19 -8.81
N ARG A 204 5.35 -25.85 -7.66
CA ARG A 204 4.43 -26.94 -7.25
C ARG A 204 2.99 -26.45 -7.12
N LEU A 205 2.76 -25.32 -6.46
CA LEU A 205 1.42 -24.74 -6.31
C LEU A 205 0.80 -24.34 -7.66
N GLU A 206 1.61 -23.91 -8.64
CA GLU A 206 1.11 -23.63 -9.99
C GLU A 206 0.67 -24.90 -10.73
N ILE A 207 1.39 -26.01 -10.55
CA ILE A 207 1.00 -27.31 -11.09
C ILE A 207 -0.31 -27.77 -10.44
N GLU A 208 -0.39 -27.72 -9.10
CA GLU A 208 -1.60 -28.08 -8.34
C GLU A 208 -2.81 -27.21 -8.78
N LYS A 209 -2.61 -25.90 -8.99
CA LYS A 209 -3.66 -25.01 -9.48
C LYS A 209 -4.15 -25.38 -10.87
N LYS A 210 -3.24 -25.76 -11.78
CA LYS A 210 -3.59 -26.22 -13.13
C LYS A 210 -4.35 -27.55 -13.07
N GLU A 211 -3.87 -28.50 -12.27
CA GLU A 211 -4.53 -29.79 -12.05
C GLU A 211 -5.94 -29.62 -11.50
N ILE A 212 -6.13 -28.79 -10.46
CA ILE A 212 -7.45 -28.47 -9.91
C ILE A 212 -8.35 -27.81 -10.95
N ALA A 213 -7.80 -26.92 -11.79
CA ALA A 213 -8.59 -26.28 -12.84
C ALA A 213 -9.06 -27.29 -13.90
N ASP A 214 -8.26 -28.30 -14.21
CA ASP A 214 -8.63 -29.36 -15.15
C ASP A 214 -9.64 -30.35 -14.51
N GLN A 215 -9.45 -30.71 -13.24
CA GLN A 215 -10.45 -31.47 -12.45
C GLN A 215 -11.80 -30.74 -12.42
N GLN A 216 -11.82 -29.41 -12.24
CA GLN A 216 -13.06 -28.61 -12.29
C GLN A 216 -13.76 -28.68 -13.66
N LYS A 217 -12.98 -28.75 -14.76
CA LYS A 217 -13.55 -28.90 -16.11
C LYS A 217 -14.11 -30.30 -16.33
N GLU A 218 -13.45 -31.32 -15.83
CA GLU A 218 -13.91 -32.71 -15.89
C GLU A 218 -15.26 -32.86 -15.18
N VAL A 219 -15.40 -32.37 -13.94
CA VAL A 219 -16.69 -32.38 -13.20
C VAL A 219 -17.79 -31.65 -13.97
N MET A 220 -17.47 -30.51 -14.59
CA MET A 220 -18.43 -29.77 -15.41
C MET A 220 -18.80 -30.51 -16.70
N ALA A 221 -17.87 -31.26 -17.30
CA ALA A 221 -18.12 -32.09 -18.47
C ALA A 221 -18.97 -33.31 -18.12
N GLU A 222 -18.72 -33.96 -16.99
CA GLU A 222 -19.58 -35.04 -16.46
C GLU A 222 -21.01 -34.55 -16.22
N ALA A 223 -21.17 -33.39 -15.59
CA ALA A 223 -22.49 -32.80 -15.35
C ALA A 223 -23.21 -32.52 -16.68
N LYS A 224 -22.49 -32.02 -17.69
CA LYS A 224 -23.03 -31.82 -19.04
C LYS A 224 -23.45 -33.14 -19.69
N GLY A 225 -22.66 -34.21 -19.54
CA GLY A 225 -22.98 -35.54 -20.04
C GLY A 225 -24.25 -36.14 -19.40
N ARG A 226 -24.52 -35.78 -18.13
CA ARG A 226 -25.76 -36.13 -17.42
C ARG A 226 -26.95 -35.22 -17.74
N GLY A 227 -26.77 -34.20 -18.58
CA GLY A 227 -27.83 -33.28 -19.00
C GLY A 227 -28.02 -32.06 -18.11
N TYR A 228 -27.12 -31.77 -17.16
CA TYR A 228 -27.17 -30.53 -16.38
C TYR A 228 -26.66 -29.33 -17.18
N ASP A 229 -27.26 -28.15 -16.98
CA ASP A 229 -26.79 -26.90 -17.57
C ASP A 229 -25.58 -26.35 -16.78
N THR A 230 -24.40 -26.49 -17.38
CA THR A 230 -23.13 -25.95 -16.85
C THR A 230 -23.14 -24.44 -16.56
N LYS A 231 -23.92 -23.63 -17.30
CA LYS A 231 -24.00 -22.18 -17.09
C LYS A 231 -24.76 -21.87 -15.80
N VAL A 232 -25.87 -22.56 -15.57
CA VAL A 232 -26.67 -22.42 -14.35
C VAL A 232 -25.86 -22.91 -13.15
N MET A 233 -25.16 -24.04 -13.27
CA MET A 233 -24.29 -24.55 -12.20
C MET A 233 -23.19 -23.56 -11.80
N ARG A 234 -22.52 -22.90 -12.76
CA ARG A 234 -21.52 -21.87 -12.46
C ARG A 234 -22.13 -20.68 -11.72
N LYS A 235 -23.33 -20.23 -12.10
CA LYS A 235 -24.05 -19.17 -11.39
C LYS A 235 -24.39 -19.58 -9.96
N VAL A 236 -24.87 -20.80 -9.76
CA VAL A 236 -25.17 -21.34 -8.41
C VAL A 236 -23.91 -21.41 -7.54
N ILE A 237 -22.78 -21.87 -8.09
CA ILE A 237 -21.50 -21.89 -7.35
C ILE A 237 -21.06 -20.46 -7.01
N ALA A 238 -21.22 -19.49 -7.92
CA ALA A 238 -20.88 -18.10 -7.67
C ALA A 238 -21.77 -17.49 -6.57
N LEU A 239 -23.08 -17.74 -6.60
CA LEU A 239 -24.01 -17.30 -5.55
C LEU A 239 -23.65 -17.93 -4.20
N ARG A 240 -23.31 -19.22 -4.17
CA ARG A 240 -22.91 -19.92 -2.93
C ARG A 240 -21.56 -19.48 -2.36
N LYS A 241 -20.74 -18.79 -3.15
CA LYS A 241 -19.48 -18.19 -2.69
C LYS A 241 -19.66 -16.79 -2.13
N ARG A 242 -20.78 -16.12 -2.43
CA ARG A 242 -21.12 -14.83 -1.83
C ARG A 242 -21.65 -15.06 -0.42
N ASP A 243 -21.44 -14.07 0.45
CA ASP A 243 -21.98 -14.09 1.80
C ASP A 243 -23.51 -13.97 1.76
N PRO A 244 -24.23 -14.69 2.63
CA PRO A 244 -25.70 -14.70 2.61
C PRO A 244 -26.31 -13.33 2.89
N ASP A 245 -25.62 -12.51 3.69
CA ASP A 245 -26.06 -11.16 4.03
C ASP A 245 -25.94 -10.22 2.82
N ASP A 246 -24.81 -10.26 2.09
CA ASP A 246 -24.63 -9.50 0.85
C ASP A 246 -25.68 -9.87 -0.21
N VAL A 247 -26.02 -11.16 -0.30
CA VAL A 247 -27.06 -11.64 -1.23
C VAL A 247 -28.44 -11.10 -0.82
N ALA A 248 -28.78 -11.11 0.47
CA ALA A 248 -30.05 -10.60 0.96
C ALA A 248 -30.20 -9.09 0.75
N GLU A 249 -29.12 -8.32 0.95
CA GLU A 249 -29.10 -6.88 0.67
C GLU A 249 -29.29 -6.57 -0.81
N GLU A 250 -28.56 -7.27 -1.70
CA GLU A 250 -28.71 -7.13 -3.15
C GLU A 250 -30.13 -7.49 -3.60
N GLU A 251 -30.72 -8.57 -3.07
CA GLU A 251 -32.07 -9.02 -3.39
C GLU A 251 -33.14 -8.02 -2.93
N ALA A 252 -33.03 -7.47 -1.72
CA ALA A 252 -33.97 -6.48 -1.20
C ALA A 252 -33.96 -5.18 -2.03
N VAL A 253 -32.77 -4.71 -2.44
CA VAL A 253 -32.66 -3.52 -3.31
C VAL A 253 -33.22 -3.82 -4.71
N LEU A 254 -32.98 -5.01 -5.24
CA LEU A 254 -33.47 -5.43 -6.55
C LEU A 254 -35.00 -5.59 -6.57
N GLU A 255 -35.58 -6.14 -5.51
CA GLU A 255 -37.03 -6.23 -5.32
C GLU A 255 -37.67 -4.84 -5.29
N MET A 256 -37.11 -3.90 -4.51
CA MET A 256 -37.58 -2.51 -4.49
C MET A 256 -37.57 -1.87 -5.88
N TYR A 257 -36.52 -2.10 -6.70
CA TYR A 257 -36.46 -1.57 -8.06
C TYR A 257 -37.41 -2.25 -9.03
N LYS A 258 -37.63 -3.56 -8.91
CA LYS A 258 -38.62 -4.27 -9.74
C LYS A 258 -40.03 -3.77 -9.49
N ALA A 259 -40.39 -3.60 -8.22
CA ALA A 259 -41.68 -3.04 -7.82
C ALA A 259 -41.87 -1.61 -8.37
N ALA A 260 -40.84 -0.76 -8.29
CA ALA A 260 -40.88 0.59 -8.84
C ALA A 260 -41.06 0.63 -10.37
N LEU A 261 -40.56 -0.39 -11.08
CA LEU A 261 -40.68 -0.52 -12.53
C LEU A 261 -41.90 -1.33 -12.97
N GLY A 262 -42.70 -1.87 -12.03
CA GLY A 262 -43.85 -2.73 -12.30
C GLY A 262 -43.46 -4.05 -12.99
N MET A 263 -42.26 -4.57 -12.69
CA MET A 263 -41.72 -5.81 -13.25
C MET A 263 -41.91 -7.02 -12.30
N ASP A 264 -43.01 -7.03 -11.56
CA ASP A 264 -43.35 -8.06 -10.56
C ASP A 264 -43.72 -9.41 -11.20
#